data_AF-A0A535U6P0-F1
#
_entry.id   AF-A0A535U6P0-F1
#
_cell.length_a   1.000
_cell.length_b   1.000
_cell.length_c   1.000
_cell.angle_alpha   90.00
_cell.angle_beta   90.00
_cell.angle_gamma   90.00
#
_symmetry.space_group_name_H-M   'P 1'
#
loop_
_entity.id
_entity.type
_entity.pdbx_description
1 polymer ?
#
loop_
_entity_poly.entity_id
_entity_poly.type
_entity_poly.pdbx_seq_one_letter_code
_entity_poly.pdbx_strand_id
1 'polypeptide(L)'
;MDERPTPIVGFRCWVLELGKPVLKSMAMRFEWPAGEIAEATCMYSPHDPPRHQAPDEGCRCGLHARTTPQGCGEEYPYYPVHGYWAYRSAPTSGLMAMGAVLMWGVTLRGRRVIRAQYARVLCLTEKPDLWAPRSGSNDPSRVSAENVARRQQTLDEICALYAVPMIPFASVARYASEFGDLTEGGSELAA
;
A
#
# COMPACT_ATOMS: atom_id res chain seq x y z
N MET A 1 23.93 -1.85 24.00
CA MET A 1 23.50 -0.77 23.09
C MET A 1 22.27 -1.30 22.39
N ASP A 2 21.11 -0.73 22.70
CA ASP A 2 19.87 -1.07 21.97
C ASP A 2 20.01 -0.50 20.56
N GLU A 3 20.37 -1.35 19.59
CA GLU A 3 20.16 -1.05 18.18
C GLU A 3 18.67 -0.81 17.99
N ARG A 4 18.28 0.46 17.92
CA ARG A 4 16.94 0.79 17.45
C ARG A 4 16.87 0.29 16.01
N PRO A 5 15.96 -0.64 15.67
CA PRO A 5 15.89 -1.16 14.32
C PRO A 5 15.67 0.00 13.35
N THR A 6 16.56 0.10 12.36
CA THR A 6 16.45 1.10 11.30
C THR A 6 15.08 0.99 10.65
N PRO A 7 14.34 2.12 10.48
CA PRO A 7 13.11 2.13 9.72
C PRO A 7 13.32 1.53 8.33
N ILE A 8 12.31 0.79 7.87
CA ILE A 8 12.36 0.08 6.61
C ILE A 8 11.50 0.82 5.60
N VAL A 9 11.91 0.82 4.34
CA VAL A 9 11.10 1.35 3.26
C VAL A 9 10.46 0.21 2.46
N GLY A 10 9.18 0.39 2.16
CA GLY A 10 8.45 -0.46 1.22
C GLY A 10 7.61 0.35 0.24
N PHE A 11 7.08 -0.31 -0.79
CA PHE A 11 6.27 0.30 -1.84
C PHE A 11 4.85 -0.26 -1.82
N ARG A 12 3.87 0.59 -2.08
CA ARG A 12 2.46 0.22 -1.98
C ARG A 12 1.63 0.87 -3.08
N CYS A 13 0.50 0.24 -3.39
CA CYS A 13 -0.58 0.96 -4.04
C CYS A 13 -1.85 0.97 -3.21
N TRP A 14 -2.68 1.95 -3.54
CA TRP A 14 -3.93 2.26 -2.89
C TRP A 14 -5.02 2.43 -3.94
N VAL A 15 -6.26 2.12 -3.57
CA VAL A 15 -7.42 2.48 -4.36
C VAL A 15 -7.76 3.94 -4.09
N LEU A 16 -8.08 4.68 -5.15
CA LEU A 16 -8.63 6.03 -5.05
C LEU A 16 -10.15 6.00 -5.04
N GLU A 17 -10.77 6.74 -4.13
CA GLU A 17 -12.22 6.99 -4.13
C GLU A 17 -12.50 8.36 -4.73
N LEU A 18 -13.45 8.44 -5.67
CA LEU A 18 -13.79 9.73 -6.28
C LEU A 18 -14.48 10.63 -5.26
N GLY A 19 -14.09 11.90 -5.25
CA GLY A 19 -14.66 12.90 -4.34
C GLY A 19 -14.23 12.71 -2.89
N LYS A 20 -13.33 11.76 -2.59
CA LYS A 20 -12.70 11.61 -1.29
C LYS A 20 -11.19 11.39 -1.50
N PRO A 21 -10.34 12.40 -1.27
CA PRO A 21 -8.90 12.29 -1.47
C PRO A 21 -8.24 11.44 -0.35
N VAL A 22 -8.55 10.14 -0.32
CA VAL A 22 -8.06 9.19 0.67
C VAL A 22 -7.35 8.01 0.01
N LEU A 23 -6.30 7.52 0.65
CA LEU A 23 -5.57 6.33 0.24
C LEU A 23 -6.18 5.08 0.89
N LYS A 24 -6.95 4.31 0.13
CA LYS A 24 -7.59 3.09 0.64
C LYS A 24 -6.74 1.85 0.39
N SER A 25 -6.70 0.98 1.39
CA SER A 25 -6.15 -0.36 1.23
C SER A 25 -6.94 -1.16 0.21
N MET A 26 -6.23 -1.90 -0.64
CA MET A 26 -6.85 -2.72 -1.69
C MET A 26 -7.41 -4.04 -1.15
N ALA A 27 -6.80 -4.57 -0.10
CA ALA A 27 -7.11 -5.89 0.46
C ALA A 27 -7.94 -5.82 1.76
N MET A 28 -8.14 -4.61 2.30
CA MET A 28 -8.69 -4.41 3.64
C MET A 28 -9.61 -3.19 3.65
N ARG A 29 -10.61 -3.18 4.54
CA ARG A 29 -11.41 -1.99 4.84
C ARG A 29 -10.62 -1.02 5.73
N PHE A 30 -9.51 -0.52 5.20
CA PHE A 30 -8.57 0.34 5.90
C PHE A 30 -8.28 1.57 5.05
N GLU A 31 -8.49 2.74 5.62
CA GLU A 31 -8.11 4.03 5.04
C GLU A 31 -6.83 4.50 5.75
N TRP A 32 -5.83 4.88 4.97
CA TRP A 32 -4.59 5.40 5.54
C TRP A 32 -4.84 6.80 6.08
N PRO A 33 -4.42 7.10 7.32
CA PRO A 33 -4.63 8.42 7.89
C PRO A 33 -3.75 9.44 7.16
N ALA A 34 -4.32 10.62 6.90
CA ALA A 34 -3.65 11.68 6.16
C ALA A 34 -2.55 12.33 7.01
N GLY A 35 -1.30 12.32 6.51
CA GLY A 35 -0.16 12.97 7.18
C GLY A 35 0.30 12.32 8.49
N GLU A 36 -0.42 11.30 8.96
CA GLU A 36 -0.21 10.63 10.25
C GLU A 36 0.38 9.22 10.09
N ILE A 37 0.62 8.58 11.23
CA ILE A 37 1.11 7.21 11.33
C ILE A 37 -0.08 6.25 11.24
N ALA A 38 -0.04 5.34 10.28
CA ALA A 38 -0.91 4.18 10.26
C ALA A 38 -0.43 3.14 11.27
N GLU A 39 -1.34 2.60 12.09
CA GLU A 39 -1.09 1.46 12.97
C GLU A 39 -1.85 0.22 12.48
N ALA A 40 -1.13 -0.91 12.42
CA ALA A 40 -1.68 -2.19 12.07
C ALA A 40 -2.59 -2.69 13.19
N THR A 41 -3.80 -3.09 12.81
CA THR A 41 -4.71 -3.80 13.70
C THR A 41 -5.06 -5.15 13.08
N CYS A 42 -5.14 -6.20 13.90
CA CYS A 42 -5.67 -7.46 13.44
C CYS A 42 -7.18 -7.31 13.22
N MET A 43 -7.62 -7.35 11.97
CA MET A 43 -9.04 -7.43 11.63
C MET A 43 -9.50 -8.88 11.77
N TYR A 44 -9.68 -9.31 13.02
CA TYR A 44 -10.18 -10.64 13.40
C TYR A 44 -11.33 -11.12 12.50
N SER A 45 -11.10 -12.22 11.77
CA SER A 45 -12.16 -13.05 11.18
C SER A 45 -12.55 -14.14 12.19
N PRO A 46 -13.80 -14.60 12.25
CA PRO A 46 -14.19 -15.73 13.11
C PRO A 46 -13.46 -17.06 12.81
N HIS A 47 -12.65 -17.11 11.74
CA HIS A 47 -11.77 -18.23 11.39
C HIS A 47 -10.28 -18.00 11.74
N ASP A 48 -9.94 -16.83 12.31
CA ASP A 48 -8.58 -16.44 12.66
C ASP A 48 -8.34 -16.55 14.19
N PRO A 49 -7.07 -16.66 14.64
CA PRO A 49 -6.71 -16.69 16.07
C PRO A 49 -7.21 -15.46 16.85
N PRO A 50 -7.30 -15.54 18.21
CA PRO A 50 -7.74 -14.43 19.07
C PRO A 50 -6.94 -13.15 18.81
N ARG A 51 -7.55 -11.98 19.05
CA ARG A 51 -6.90 -10.66 18.86
C ARG A 51 -5.46 -10.67 19.40
N HIS A 52 -4.51 -10.36 18.54
CA HIS A 52 -3.08 -10.34 18.82
C HIS A 52 -2.47 -9.03 18.32
N GLN A 53 -1.21 -8.79 18.70
CA GLN A 53 -0.43 -7.68 18.16
C GLN A 53 -0.20 -7.91 16.66
N ALA A 54 -0.30 -6.85 15.85
CA ALA A 54 -0.03 -6.92 14.42
C ALA A 54 1.32 -6.28 14.09
N PRO A 55 2.13 -6.86 13.18
CA PRO A 55 1.92 -8.13 12.50
C PRO A 55 2.20 -9.33 13.42
N ASP A 56 1.61 -10.47 13.06
CA ASP A 56 1.85 -11.78 13.66
C ASP A 56 2.19 -12.78 12.55
N GLU A 57 3.11 -13.71 12.82
CA GLU A 57 3.60 -14.68 11.83
C GLU A 57 2.51 -15.67 11.39
N GLY A 58 1.63 -16.08 12.30
CA GLY A 58 0.53 -17.00 12.05
C GLY A 58 -0.73 -16.35 11.49
N CYS A 59 -0.77 -15.02 11.42
CA CYS A 59 -1.89 -14.25 10.86
C CYS A 59 -1.46 -13.49 9.60
N ARG A 60 -2.42 -13.01 8.79
CA ARG A 60 -2.16 -12.13 7.63
C ARG A 60 -2.29 -10.64 7.93
N CYS A 61 -2.36 -10.27 9.20
CA CYS A 61 -2.43 -8.87 9.62
C CYS A 61 -1.09 -8.14 9.38
N GLY A 62 -1.12 -6.82 9.60
CA GLY A 62 0.02 -5.95 9.37
C GLY A 62 -0.22 -4.98 8.22
N LEU A 63 0.56 -3.89 8.21
CA LEU A 63 0.61 -2.98 7.08
C LEU A 63 1.53 -3.58 6.03
N HIS A 64 0.97 -4.01 4.90
CA HIS A 64 1.72 -4.61 3.80
C HIS A 64 2.42 -3.59 2.91
N ALA A 65 3.64 -3.91 2.48
CA ALA A 65 4.32 -3.23 1.38
C ALA A 65 5.16 -4.22 0.58
N ARG A 66 5.51 -3.86 -0.65
CA ARG A 66 6.44 -4.57 -1.51
C ARG A 66 7.86 -4.10 -1.25
N THR A 67 8.82 -4.98 -1.49
CA THR A 67 10.24 -4.67 -1.33
C THR A 67 10.77 -3.79 -2.46
N THR A 68 10.14 -3.81 -3.64
CA THR A 68 10.52 -3.00 -4.81
C THR A 68 9.33 -2.26 -5.44
N PRO A 69 9.54 -1.14 -6.14
CA PRO A 69 8.48 -0.47 -6.90
C PRO A 69 7.87 -1.36 -7.99
N GLN A 70 8.69 -2.13 -8.70
CA GLN A 70 8.26 -3.00 -9.79
C GLN A 70 7.35 -4.13 -9.27
N GLY A 71 7.66 -4.67 -8.10
CA GLY A 71 6.86 -5.70 -7.43
C GLY A 71 5.44 -5.22 -7.07
N CYS A 72 5.20 -3.91 -6.98
CA CYS A 72 3.84 -3.39 -6.92
C CYS A 72 3.10 -3.69 -8.23
N GLY A 73 3.67 -3.41 -9.39
CA GLY A 73 2.99 -3.57 -10.69
C GLY A 73 2.74 -5.02 -11.12
N GLU A 74 3.64 -5.94 -10.79
CA GLU A 74 3.67 -7.30 -11.36
C GLU A 74 2.69 -8.29 -10.70
N GLU A 75 2.37 -8.14 -9.42
CA GLU A 75 1.59 -9.13 -8.65
C GLU A 75 0.14 -8.70 -8.35
N TYR A 76 -0.35 -7.67 -9.03
CA TYR A 76 -1.73 -7.20 -8.88
C TYR A 76 -2.84 -8.25 -9.11
N PRO A 77 -2.69 -9.27 -9.98
CA PRO A 77 -3.73 -10.28 -10.14
C PRO A 77 -3.80 -11.33 -9.01
N TYR A 78 -2.88 -11.34 -8.04
CA TYR A 78 -2.72 -12.49 -7.12
C TYR A 78 -2.90 -12.21 -5.63
N TYR A 79 -3.38 -11.03 -5.21
CA TYR A 79 -3.96 -10.96 -3.85
C TYR A 79 -5.16 -11.90 -3.84
N PRO A 80 -5.10 -13.06 -3.14
CA PRO A 80 -6.19 -13.99 -3.13
C PRO A 80 -7.36 -13.23 -2.51
N VAL A 81 -8.35 -12.95 -3.35
CA VAL A 81 -9.59 -12.28 -3.01
C VAL A 81 -10.43 -13.24 -2.16
N HIS A 82 -9.92 -13.63 -0.99
CA HIS A 82 -10.71 -14.22 0.07
C HIS A 82 -11.39 -13.13 0.93
N GLY A 83 -11.19 -11.86 0.58
CA GLY A 83 -11.94 -10.74 1.10
C GLY A 83 -12.74 -10.06 -0.01
N TYR A 84 -13.90 -10.62 -0.35
CA TYR A 84 -14.99 -10.08 -1.18
C TYR A 84 -15.51 -8.68 -0.77
N TRP A 85 -14.81 -7.96 0.11
CA TRP A 85 -15.34 -6.95 1.02
C TRP A 85 -14.88 -5.52 0.79
N ALA A 86 -13.78 -5.27 0.07
CA ALA A 86 -13.34 -3.92 -0.28
C ALA A 86 -13.92 -3.43 -1.62
N TYR A 87 -14.15 -4.35 -2.57
CA TYR A 87 -14.56 -4.00 -3.94
C TYR A 87 -16.08 -3.79 -4.12
N ARG A 88 -16.93 -4.31 -3.23
CA ARG A 88 -18.40 -4.13 -3.32
C ARG A 88 -18.94 -2.88 -2.61
N SER A 89 -18.16 -2.25 -1.73
CA SER A 89 -18.65 -1.16 -0.87
C SER A 89 -18.15 0.23 -1.22
N ALA A 90 -17.36 0.40 -2.29
CA ALA A 90 -16.96 1.71 -2.77
C ALA A 90 -17.21 1.81 -4.28
N PRO A 91 -17.79 2.91 -4.80
CA PRO A 91 -17.64 3.27 -6.20
C PRO A 91 -16.16 3.54 -6.43
N THR A 92 -15.38 2.48 -6.64
CA THR A 92 -13.97 2.62 -6.93
C THR A 92 -13.87 3.36 -8.24
N SER A 93 -13.13 4.47 -8.22
CA SER A 93 -12.85 5.31 -9.39
C SER A 93 -12.30 4.51 -10.58
N GLY A 94 -11.85 3.27 -10.36
CA GLY A 94 -11.02 2.51 -11.29
C GLY A 94 -9.56 2.97 -11.28
N LEU A 95 -9.23 3.95 -10.44
CA LEU A 95 -7.90 4.55 -10.33
C LEU A 95 -7.18 4.06 -9.08
N MET A 96 -5.86 4.08 -9.17
CA MET A 96 -4.96 3.72 -8.08
C MET A 96 -3.87 4.76 -7.93
N ALA A 97 -3.37 4.91 -6.71
CA ALA A 97 -2.13 5.60 -6.42
C ALA A 97 -1.05 4.58 -6.07
N MET A 98 0.20 4.89 -6.37
CA MET A 98 1.37 4.14 -5.91
C MET A 98 2.31 5.07 -5.17
N GLY A 99 3.13 4.54 -4.27
CA GLY A 99 4.08 5.34 -3.51
C GLY A 99 4.96 4.51 -2.60
N ALA A 100 5.82 5.20 -1.86
CA ALA A 100 6.67 4.60 -0.83
C ALA A 100 6.07 4.84 0.57
N VAL A 101 6.33 3.90 1.47
CA VAL A 101 5.98 3.97 2.88
C VAL A 101 7.19 3.68 3.74
N LEU A 102 7.36 4.46 4.80
CA LEU A 102 8.27 4.16 5.91
C LEU A 102 7.57 3.21 6.86
N MET A 103 8.26 2.20 7.37
CA MET A 103 7.68 1.10 8.14
C MET A 103 8.56 0.77 9.35
N TRP A 104 7.96 0.57 10.52
CA TRP A 104 8.69 0.29 11.77
C TRP A 104 7.82 -0.42 12.83
N GLY A 105 8.39 -0.63 14.02
CA GLY A 105 7.81 -1.41 15.11
C GLY A 105 8.12 -2.90 14.96
N VAL A 106 7.15 -3.77 15.26
CA VAL A 106 7.26 -5.18 14.89
C VAL A 106 7.19 -5.30 13.36
N THR A 107 8.18 -5.95 12.75
CA THR A 107 8.25 -6.12 11.30
C THR A 107 8.52 -7.56 10.92
N LEU A 108 7.82 -8.06 9.90
CA LEU A 108 8.04 -9.36 9.27
C LEU A 108 8.48 -9.12 7.83
N ARG A 109 9.68 -9.60 7.48
CA ARG A 109 10.32 -9.31 6.19
C ARG A 109 10.42 -10.59 5.37
N GLY A 110 9.59 -10.70 4.34
CA GLY A 110 9.76 -11.71 3.30
C GLY A 110 10.47 -11.14 2.08
N ARG A 111 10.89 -12.02 1.17
CA ARG A 111 11.63 -11.65 -0.07
C ARG A 111 10.93 -10.60 -0.94
N ARG A 112 9.59 -10.63 -0.99
CA ARG A 112 8.75 -9.76 -1.84
C ARG A 112 7.80 -8.85 -1.07
N VAL A 113 7.56 -9.15 0.20
CA VAL A 113 6.53 -8.48 1.02
C VAL A 113 7.10 -8.20 2.40
N ILE A 114 6.84 -6.99 2.87
CA ILE A 114 7.10 -6.53 4.24
C ILE A 114 5.75 -6.36 4.92
N ARG A 115 5.69 -6.74 6.19
CA ARG A 115 4.57 -6.42 7.08
C ARG A 115 5.12 -5.65 8.27
N ALA A 116 4.48 -4.55 8.64
CA ALA A 116 4.90 -3.77 9.81
C ALA A 116 3.73 -3.37 10.68
N GLN A 117 4.05 -3.07 11.94
CA GLN A 117 3.11 -2.55 12.93
C GLN A 117 2.76 -1.10 12.61
N TYR A 118 3.74 -0.29 12.27
CA TYR A 118 3.54 1.12 11.95
C TYR A 118 4.02 1.42 10.54
N ALA A 119 3.31 2.33 9.87
CA ALA A 119 3.80 2.89 8.63
C ALA A 119 3.35 4.33 8.41
N ARG A 120 4.10 5.07 7.59
CA ARG A 120 3.75 6.41 7.13
C ARG A 120 4.02 6.53 5.64
N VAL A 121 3.14 7.21 4.91
CA VAL A 121 3.34 7.51 3.48
C VAL A 121 4.48 8.53 3.35
N LEU A 122 5.43 8.25 2.45
CA LEU A 122 6.58 9.13 2.19
C LEU A 122 6.42 9.97 0.92
N CYS A 123 5.83 9.37 -0.11
CA CYS A 123 5.59 10.00 -1.40
C CYS A 123 4.55 9.21 -2.18
N LEU A 124 3.94 9.87 -3.16
CA LEU A 124 3.25 9.21 -4.26
C LEU A 124 4.14 9.20 -5.50
N THR A 125 3.80 8.35 -6.46
CA THR A 125 4.51 8.27 -7.73
C THR A 125 3.60 8.12 -8.93
N GLU A 126 4.03 8.72 -10.04
CA GLU A 126 3.34 8.66 -11.32
C GLU A 126 3.50 7.27 -11.94
N LYS A 127 2.46 6.46 -11.80
CA LYS A 127 2.29 5.23 -12.58
C LYS A 127 1.00 5.34 -13.39
N PRO A 128 1.06 5.91 -14.62
CA PRO A 128 -0.14 6.26 -15.38
C PRO A 128 -0.92 5.03 -15.86
N ASP A 129 -0.27 3.87 -15.95
CA ASP A 129 -0.83 2.58 -16.34
C ASP A 129 -1.40 1.77 -15.17
N LEU A 130 -1.48 2.34 -13.96
CA LEU A 130 -2.00 1.64 -12.78
C LEU A 130 -3.52 1.86 -12.64
N TRP A 131 -4.26 0.76 -12.75
CA TRP A 131 -5.73 0.73 -12.72
C TRP A 131 -6.23 -0.25 -11.66
N ALA A 132 -7.32 0.11 -10.98
CA ALA A 132 -7.93 -0.78 -9.99
C ALA A 132 -8.67 -1.93 -10.70
N PRO A 133 -8.36 -3.21 -10.41
CA PRO A 133 -9.04 -4.30 -11.07
C PRO A 133 -10.53 -4.30 -10.73
N ARG A 134 -11.41 -4.27 -11.75
CA ARG A 134 -12.83 -4.64 -11.57
C ARG A 134 -12.97 -6.12 -11.86
N SER A 135 -13.41 -6.89 -10.86
CA SER A 135 -13.77 -8.31 -10.98
C SER A 135 -12.70 -9.16 -11.69
N GLY A 136 -11.42 -9.01 -11.29
CA GLY A 136 -10.31 -9.80 -11.83
C GLY A 136 -9.74 -9.32 -13.18
N SER A 137 -10.13 -8.15 -13.67
CA SER A 137 -9.55 -7.54 -14.89
C SER A 137 -8.92 -6.18 -14.60
N ASN A 138 -7.64 -6.00 -14.96
CA ASN A 138 -6.94 -4.71 -15.01
C ASN A 138 -7.29 -3.95 -16.31
N ASP A 139 -8.58 -3.91 -16.66
CA ASP A 139 -9.04 -3.35 -17.93
C ASP A 139 -9.32 -1.84 -17.79
N PRO A 140 -8.47 -0.96 -18.36
CA PRO A 140 -8.62 0.48 -18.26
C PRO A 140 -9.88 1.01 -18.97
N SER A 141 -10.46 0.25 -19.92
CA SER A 141 -11.67 0.65 -20.63
C SER A 141 -12.90 0.76 -19.72
N ARG A 142 -12.80 0.22 -18.50
CA ARG A 142 -13.85 0.25 -17.47
C ARG A 142 -13.80 1.47 -16.56
N VAL A 143 -12.82 2.36 -16.75
CA VAL A 143 -12.69 3.64 -16.06
C VAL A 143 -13.37 4.73 -16.89
N SER A 144 -14.27 5.53 -16.29
CA SER A 144 -14.93 6.60 -17.04
C SER A 144 -13.92 7.67 -17.44
N ALA A 145 -14.14 8.32 -18.59
CA ALA A 145 -13.31 9.42 -19.06
C ALA A 145 -13.22 10.57 -18.04
N GLU A 146 -14.31 10.82 -17.30
CA GLU A 146 -14.34 11.80 -16.20
C GLU A 146 -13.33 11.43 -15.11
N ASN A 147 -13.27 10.17 -14.68
CA ASN A 147 -12.34 9.73 -13.65
C ASN A 147 -10.89 9.86 -14.13
N VAL A 148 -10.62 9.46 -15.37
CA VAL A 148 -9.29 9.62 -15.97
C VAL A 148 -8.88 11.09 -15.98
N ALA A 149 -9.77 11.99 -16.41
CA ALA A 149 -9.50 13.43 -16.44
C ALA A 149 -9.24 14.03 -15.05
N ARG A 150 -9.90 13.52 -14.00
CA ARG A 150 -9.74 13.97 -12.62
C ARG A 150 -8.61 13.30 -11.85
N ARG A 151 -7.92 12.33 -12.45
CA ARG A 151 -6.88 11.53 -11.77
C ARG A 151 -5.76 12.41 -11.21
N GLN A 152 -5.19 13.28 -12.04
CA GLN A 152 -4.06 14.12 -11.61
C GLN A 152 -4.47 15.05 -10.48
N GLN A 153 -5.60 15.75 -10.63
CA GLN A 153 -6.16 16.60 -9.58
C GLN A 153 -6.35 15.82 -8.26
N THR A 154 -6.88 14.59 -8.32
CA THR A 154 -7.08 13.77 -7.13
C THR A 154 -5.75 13.40 -6.47
N LEU A 155 -4.72 13.07 -7.26
CA LEU A 155 -3.39 12.77 -6.75
C LEU A 155 -2.73 14.00 -6.11
N ASP A 156 -2.91 15.19 -6.69
CA ASP A 156 -2.39 16.46 -6.16
C ASP A 156 -3.08 16.80 -4.82
N GLU A 157 -4.41 16.64 -4.75
CA GLU A 157 -5.19 16.82 -3.52
C GLU A 157 -4.72 15.86 -2.40
N ILE A 158 -4.44 14.60 -2.74
CA ILE A 158 -3.89 13.62 -1.80
C ILE A 158 -2.47 14.01 -1.37
N CYS A 159 -1.60 14.41 -2.29
CA CYS A 159 -0.24 14.85 -1.96
C CYS A 159 -0.26 16.02 -0.96
N ALA A 160 -1.13 17.01 -1.20
CA ALA A 160 -1.34 18.13 -0.30
C ALA A 160 -1.87 17.67 1.07
N LEU A 161 -2.92 16.85 1.09
CA LEU A 161 -3.56 16.39 2.33
C LEU A 161 -2.64 15.50 3.18
N TYR A 162 -1.84 14.64 2.55
CA TYR A 162 -0.89 13.76 3.23
C TYR A 162 0.45 14.45 3.52
N ALA A 163 0.65 15.68 3.03
CA ALA A 163 1.91 16.42 3.09
C ALA A 163 3.10 15.61 2.54
N VAL A 164 2.92 15.01 1.36
CA VAL A 164 3.93 14.20 0.67
C VAL A 164 4.11 14.67 -0.77
N PRO A 165 5.32 14.56 -1.34
CA PRO A 165 5.56 14.93 -2.73
C PRO A 165 5.09 13.83 -3.71
N MET A 166 4.83 14.27 -4.95
CA MET A 166 4.80 13.39 -6.11
C MET A 166 6.21 13.21 -6.66
N ILE A 167 6.68 11.96 -6.77
CA ILE A 167 8.03 11.62 -7.23
C ILE A 167 7.94 10.78 -8.51
N PRO A 168 8.75 11.06 -9.56
CA PRO A 168 8.77 10.24 -10.75
C PRO A 168 9.09 8.78 -10.45
N PHE A 169 8.40 7.83 -11.10
CA PHE A 169 8.55 6.39 -10.84
C PHE A 169 10.00 5.91 -10.93
N ALA A 170 10.76 6.40 -11.91
CA ALA A 170 12.17 6.06 -12.09
C ALA A 170 13.07 6.50 -10.91
N SER A 171 12.61 7.44 -10.08
CA SER A 171 13.38 7.99 -8.95
C SER A 171 12.82 7.59 -7.57
N VAL A 172 11.66 6.93 -7.51
CA VAL A 172 10.95 6.69 -6.24
C VAL A 172 11.75 5.86 -5.24
N ALA A 173 12.48 4.83 -5.71
CA ALA A 173 13.30 3.99 -4.84
C ALA A 173 14.47 4.77 -4.24
N ARG A 174 15.18 5.56 -5.07
CA ARG A 174 16.27 6.42 -4.64
C ARG A 174 15.79 7.45 -3.61
N TYR A 175 14.70 8.16 -3.90
CA TYR A 175 14.10 9.11 -2.95
C TYR A 175 13.79 8.43 -1.62
N ALA A 176 13.14 7.27 -1.66
CA ALA A 176 12.70 6.60 -0.44
C ALA A 176 13.88 6.07 0.40
N SER A 177 15.00 5.69 -0.23
CA SER A 177 16.22 5.22 0.46
C SER A 177 16.85 6.24 1.40
N GLU A 178 16.52 7.53 1.27
CA GLU A 178 16.98 8.59 2.18
C GLU A 178 16.32 8.50 3.57
N PHE A 179 15.21 7.75 3.69
CA PHE A 179 14.39 7.69 4.91
C PHE A 179 14.56 6.38 5.71
N GLY A 180 15.15 5.35 5.11
CA GLY A 180 15.30 4.04 5.74
C GLY A 180 15.85 3.00 4.77
N ASP A 181 16.10 1.80 5.31
CA ASP A 181 16.71 0.73 4.53
C ASP A 181 15.74 0.20 3.48
N LEU A 182 16.19 0.17 2.22
CA LEU A 182 15.54 -0.61 1.18
C LEU A 182 15.78 -2.10 1.48
N THR A 183 14.74 -2.91 1.31
CA THR A 183 14.77 -4.35 1.62
C THR A 183 15.32 -5.21 0.49
N GLU A 184 16.01 -4.62 -0.48
CA GLU A 184 16.66 -5.38 -1.55
C GLU A 184 17.81 -6.21 -0.97
N GLY A 185 17.51 -7.47 -0.63
CA GLY A 185 18.46 -8.45 -0.11
C GLY A 185 18.20 -8.84 1.34
N GLY A 186 17.42 -9.91 1.57
CA GLY A 186 17.23 -10.46 2.91
C GLY A 186 16.44 -11.76 2.95
N SER A 187 17.16 -12.84 3.30
CA SER A 187 16.79 -14.15 3.88
C SER A 187 15.47 -14.83 3.52
N GLU A 188 15.59 -16.10 3.12
CA GLU A 188 14.50 -17.06 2.94
C GLU A 188 13.58 -17.11 4.18
N LEU A 189 12.37 -16.56 4.07
CA LEU A 189 11.24 -17.03 4.88
C LEU A 189 10.60 -18.17 4.09
N ALA A 190 10.64 -19.35 4.70
CA ALA A 190 10.11 -20.59 4.18
C ALA A 190 8.62 -20.45 3.78
N ALA A 191 8.30 -21.20 2.73
CA ALA A 191 7.03 -21.23 2.01
C ALA A 191 5.79 -21.50 2.88
#